data_AF-A0A0T6YK82-F1
#
_entry.id   AF-A0A0T6YK82-F1
#
_cell.length_a   1.000
_cell.length_b   1.000
_cell.length_c   1.000
_cell.angle_alpha   90.00
_cell.angle_beta   90.00
_cell.angle_gamma   90.00
#
_symmetry.space_group_name_H-M   'P 1'
#
loop_
_entity.id
_entity.type
_entity.pdbx_description
1 polymer ?
#
loop_
_entity_poly.entity_id
_entity_poly.type
_entity_poly.pdbx_seq_one_letter_code
_entity_poly.pdbx_strand_id
1 'polypeptide(L)' 'MQEIERIFDDILRDRGLTRRCEAAERIAKRLVAIYQSGVRDCSALKALARTSRFQA' A
#
# COMPACT_ATOMS: atom_id res chain seq x y z
N MET A 1 -5.11 13.94 -3.62
CA MET A 1 -4.44 13.25 -2.49
C MET A 1 -5.31 12.23 -1.75
N GLN A 2 -6.58 11.97 -2.13
CA GLN A 2 -7.47 11.06 -1.38
C GLN A 2 -7.46 9.60 -1.87
N GLU A 3 -6.86 9.33 -3.03
CA GLU A 3 -6.92 8.00 -3.67
C GLU A 3 -5.98 6.99 -3.01
N ILE A 4 -4.77 7.42 -2.65
CA ILE A 4 -3.81 6.63 -1.87
C ILE A 4 -4.37 6.21 -0.52
N GLU A 5 -5.07 7.12 0.18
CA GLU A 5 -5.66 6.80 1.48
C GLU A 5 -6.77 5.77 1.36
N ARG A 6 -7.62 5.86 0.31
CA ARG A 6 -8.63 4.83 0.05
C ARG A 6 -8.01 3.48 -0.25
N ILE A 7 -6.98 3.43 -1.10
CA ILE A 7 -6.29 2.16 -1.43
C ILE A 7 -5.63 1.58 -0.18
N PHE A 8 -5.02 2.43 0.64
CA PHE A 8 -4.40 2.02 1.89
C PHE A 8 -5.43 1.43 2.87
N ASP A 9 -6.55 2.12 3.08
CA ASP A 9 -7.62 1.65 3.96
C ASP A 9 -8.24 0.34 3.46
N ASP A 10 -8.42 0.21 2.14
CA ASP A 10 -8.92 -1.01 1.51
C ASP A 10 -7.97 -2.20 1.70
N ILE A 11 -6.65 -1.99 1.55
CA ILE A 11 -5.62 -3.02 1.82
C ILE A 11 -5.60 -3.40 3.30
N LEU A 12 -5.75 -2.42 4.20
CA LEU A 12 -5.82 -2.68 5.63
C LEU A 12 -7.06 -3.51 5.97
N ARG A 13 -8.22 -3.14 5.42
CA ARG A 13 -9.48 -3.85 5.63
C ARG A 13 -9.44 -5.26 5.06
N ASP A 14 -8.89 -5.44 3.86
CA ASP A 14 -8.72 -6.74 3.20
C ASP A 14 -7.80 -7.68 3.99
N ARG A 15 -6.76 -7.13 4.64
CA ARG A 15 -5.85 -7.89 5.51
C ARG A 15 -6.31 -7.99 6.97
N GLY A 16 -7.42 -7.35 7.34
CA GLY A 16 -7.86 -7.25 8.74
C GLY A 16 -6.85 -6.56 9.65
N LEU A 17 -6.02 -5.67 9.10
CA LEU A 17 -4.96 -4.96 9.83
C LEU A 17 -5.45 -3.60 10.32
N THR A 18 -5.08 -3.27 11.55
CA THR A 18 -5.38 -1.96 12.13
C THR A 18 -4.37 -0.93 11.65
N ARG A 19 -4.80 0.33 11.43
CA ARG A 19 -3.93 1.45 11.01
C ARG A 19 -2.76 1.71 11.98
N ARG A 20 -2.86 1.25 13.23
CA ARG A 20 -1.83 1.36 14.29
C ARG A 20 -1.03 0.06 14.46
N CYS A 21 -0.55 -0.52 13.36
CA CYS A 21 0.34 -1.66 13.41
C CYS A 21 1.58 -1.40 12.55
N GLU A 22 2.72 -1.97 12.91
CA GLU A 22 3.96 -1.87 12.11
C GLU A 22 3.74 -2.37 10.66
N ALA A 23 2.88 -3.38 10.49
CA ALA A 23 2.46 -3.85 9.17
C ALA A 23 1.77 -2.75 8.35
N ALA A 24 0.92 -1.93 8.96
CA ALA A 24 0.24 -0.83 8.30
C ALA A 24 1.25 0.26 7.88
N GLU A 25 2.19 0.61 8.76
CA GLU A 25 3.23 1.58 8.42
C GLU A 25 4.11 1.11 7.25
N ARG A 26 4.48 -0.17 7.24
CA ARG A 26 5.24 -0.76 6.13
C ARG A 26 4.49 -0.69 4.81
N ILE A 27 3.17 -0.95 4.82
CA ILE A 27 2.32 -0.84 3.63
C ILE A 27 2.26 0.63 3.18
N ALA A 28 2.07 1.58 4.10
CA ALA A 28 2.01 3.02 3.79
C ALA A 28 3.30 3.53 3.14
N LYS A 29 4.47 3.25 3.76
CA LYS A 29 5.78 3.58 3.21
C LYS A 29 5.97 3.02 1.80
N ARG A 30 5.52 1.79 1.57
CA ARG A 30 5.64 1.13 0.26
C ARG A 30 4.73 1.76 -0.79
N LEU A 31 3.49 2.07 -0.43
CA LEU A 31 2.52 2.74 -1.30
C LEU A 31 3.03 4.13 -1.72
N VAL A 32 3.58 4.87 -0.76
CA VAL A 32 4.20 6.18 -1.00
C VAL A 32 5.44 6.07 -1.88
N ALA A 33 6.31 5.08 -1.66
CA ALA A 33 7.50 4.87 -2.49
C ALA A 33 7.15 4.53 -3.95
N ILE A 34 6.16 3.65 -4.16
CA ILE A 34 5.70 3.29 -5.52
C ILE A 34 5.07 4.50 -6.22
N TYR A 35 4.29 5.29 -5.48
CA TYR A 35 3.69 6.52 -6.01
C TYR A 35 4.74 7.58 -6.39
N GLN A 36 5.77 7.75 -5.57
CA GLN A 36 6.91 8.62 -5.88
C GLN A 36 7.74 8.13 -7.06
N SER A 37 7.78 6.82 -7.30
CA SER A 37 8.41 6.22 -8.47
C SER A 37 7.67 6.48 -9.79
N GLY A 38 6.52 7.18 -9.76
CA GLY A 38 5.72 7.55 -10.93
C GLY A 38 4.56 6.60 -11.23
N VAL A 39 4.38 5.54 -10.44
CA VAL A 39 3.26 4.61 -10.60
C VAL A 39 2.02 5.20 -9.93
N ARG A 40 1.12 5.76 -10.75
CA ARG A 40 -0.19 6.29 -10.31
C ARG A 40 -1.33 5.29 -10.50
N ASP A 41 -1.05 4.13 -11.07
CA ASP A 41 -2.07 3.14 -11.36
C ASP A 41 -2.52 2.45 -10.07
N CYS A 42 -3.78 2.66 -9.69
CA CYS A 42 -4.35 2.18 -8.43
C CYS A 42 -4.33 0.66 -8.34
N SER A 43 -4.57 -0.02 -9.46
CA SER A 43 -4.55 -1.48 -9.54
C SER A 43 -3.13 -2.02 -9.37
N ALA A 44 -2.14 -1.36 -10.00
CA ALA A 44 -0.73 -1.72 -9.83
C ALA A 44 -0.25 -1.48 -8.39
N LEU A 45 -0.60 -0.34 -7.78
CA LEU A 45 -0.28 -0.02 -6.38
C LEU A 45 -0.84 -1.08 -5.43
N LYS A 46 -2.10 -1.48 -5.63
CA LYS A 46 -2.77 -2.49 -4.80
C LYS A 46 -2.14 -3.87 -4.99
N ALA A 47 -1.83 -4.25 -6.22
CA ALA A 47 -1.15 -5.51 -6.55
C ALA A 47 0.28 -5.56 -5.98
N LEU A 48 1.04 -4.47 -6.09
CA LEU A 48 2.42 -4.38 -5.59
C LEU A 48 2.50 -4.29 -4.07
N ALA A 49 1.56 -3.59 -3.43
CA ALA A 49 1.45 -3.58 -1.97
C ALA A 49 1.02 -4.97 -1.42
N ARG A 50 0.21 -5.71 -2.20
CA ARG A 50 -0.16 -7.10 -1.89
C ARG A 50 0.99 -8.08 -2.09
N THR A 51 1.76 -7.93 -3.17
CA THR A 51 2.84 -8.86 -3.50
C THR A 51 4.04 -8.62 -2.57
N SER A 52 4.17 -9.47 -1.57
CA SER A 52 5.35 -9.53 -0.71
C SER A 52 6.53 -10.18 -1.46
N ARG A 53 6.80 -9.75 -2.70
CA ARG A 53 7.95 -10.17 -3.52
C ARG A 53 8.76 -8.96 -3.94
N PHE A 54 9.49 -8.39 -2.99
CA PHE A 54 10.81 -7.79 -3.24
C PHE A 54 11.63 -8.08 -1.98
N GLN A 55 12.15 -9.30 -1.94
CA GLN A 55 13.35 -9.64 -1.20
C GLN A 55 14.35 -10.05 -2.28
N ALA A 56 15.22 -9.11 -2.65
CA ALA A 56 16.54 -9.29 -3.25
C ALA A 56 17.12 -7.88 -3.42
#